data_AF-C0W5B3-F1
#
_entry.id   AF-C0W5B3-F1
#
_cell.length_a   1.000
_cell.length_b   1.000
_cell.length_c   1.000
_cell.angle_alpha   90.00
_cell.angle_beta   90.00
_cell.angle_gamma   90.00
#
_symmetry.space_group_name_H-M   'P 1'
#
loop_
_entity.id
_entity.type
_entity.pdbx_description
1 polymer ?
#
loop_
_entity_poly.entity_id
_entity_poly.type
_entity_poly.pdbx_seq_one_letter_code
_entity_poly.pdbx_strand_id
1 'polypeptide(L)'
;MHDGVPDSVSPKAELAPRWLEEITDPKTASWVAQHNESTRQLLGSPSLNTLVSEIRDLLDNPDRMPVVTDHHGMLYNLWTDAAHPRGLWRRTTWESYVQGAPGRSDRTPPATQWEELADLDALAAEKGVDLSWAGAQVLSTGPHAGRRALISLADGGSDASTTQEYDLDKRRFISPRDGGFCQMLSKGTMSWADDVGESVLISDDFTGTGMSRAGLPRQARRLKRGQHLKDAEVLVTAASDALAAFAVRDPWGRTWVSTVPYFGATSKPSPPRP
;
A
#
# COMPACT_ATOMS: atom_id res chain seq x y z
N MET A 1 5.07 -54.87 16.84
CA MET A 1 3.71 -54.33 17.03
C MET A 1 3.90 -52.94 17.62
N HIS A 2 3.39 -51.91 16.95
CA HIS A 2 3.68 -50.51 17.26
C HIS A 2 3.00 -50.06 18.55
N ASP A 3 3.80 -49.51 19.46
CA ASP A 3 3.36 -48.72 20.60
C ASP A 3 2.77 -47.40 20.11
N GLY A 4 1.54 -47.12 20.52
CA GLY A 4 0.86 -45.85 20.28
C GLY A 4 1.38 -44.77 21.21
N VAL A 5 1.89 -43.67 20.65
CA VAL A 5 2.13 -42.43 21.38
C VAL A 5 0.78 -41.74 21.59
N PRO A 6 0.36 -41.44 22.83
CA PRO A 6 -0.83 -40.63 23.05
C PRO A 6 -0.51 -39.16 22.74
N ASP A 7 -1.24 -38.58 21.79
CA ASP A 7 -1.30 -37.14 21.53
C ASP A 7 -1.91 -36.42 22.74
N SER A 8 -1.10 -36.14 23.75
CA SER A 8 -1.45 -35.21 24.83
C SER A 8 -0.92 -33.82 24.48
N VAL A 9 -1.59 -33.14 23.55
CA VAL A 9 -1.44 -31.68 23.42
C VAL A 9 -2.02 -31.07 24.70
N SER A 10 -1.13 -30.66 25.61
CA SER A 10 -1.51 -29.89 26.81
C SER A 10 -2.28 -28.64 26.37
N PRO A 11 -3.36 -28.25 27.08
CA PRO A 11 -4.06 -27.00 26.77
C PRO A 11 -3.05 -25.87 26.93
N LYS A 12 -2.73 -25.16 25.84
CA LYS A 12 -2.01 -23.90 25.91
C LYS A 12 -2.76 -23.04 26.94
N ALA A 13 -2.12 -22.72 28.06
CA ALA A 13 -2.65 -21.74 28.99
C ALA A 13 -3.04 -20.51 28.15
N GLU A 14 -4.26 -20.01 28.35
CA GLU A 14 -4.73 -18.81 27.66
C GLU A 14 -3.73 -17.68 27.94
N LEU A 15 -2.92 -17.34 26.93
CA LEU A 15 -1.86 -16.35 27.05
C LEU A 15 -2.44 -14.95 27.35
N ALA A 16 -3.73 -14.75 27.07
CA ALA A 16 -4.48 -13.55 27.35
C ALA A 16 -6.00 -13.86 27.50
N PRO A 17 -6.76 -13.02 28.22
CA PRO A 17 -8.22 -13.12 28.26
C PRO A 17 -8.87 -12.92 26.87
N ARG A 18 -9.82 -13.79 26.50
CA ARG A 18 -10.50 -13.72 25.18
C ARG A 18 -11.18 -12.41 24.84
N TRP A 19 -11.65 -11.64 25.82
CA TRP A 19 -12.31 -10.36 25.54
C TRP A 19 -11.37 -9.36 24.85
N LEU A 20 -10.04 -9.51 25.01
CA LEU A 20 -9.06 -8.70 24.27
C LEU A 20 -9.02 -9.01 22.76
N GLU A 21 -9.62 -10.12 22.30
CA GLU A 21 -9.74 -10.42 20.87
C GLU A 21 -10.80 -9.55 20.17
N GLU A 22 -11.78 -9.03 20.91
CA GLU A 22 -12.81 -8.15 20.38
C GLU A 22 -12.37 -6.68 20.49
N ILE A 23 -11.84 -6.15 19.40
CA ILE A 23 -11.27 -4.80 19.34
C ILE A 23 -12.32 -3.69 19.48
N THR A 24 -13.59 -3.99 19.22
CA THR A 24 -14.69 -3.03 19.32
C THR A 24 -15.37 -3.01 20.70
N ASP A 25 -15.02 -3.95 21.59
CA ASP A 25 -15.59 -4.02 22.94
C ASP A 25 -15.14 -2.80 23.78
N PRO A 26 -16.07 -2.03 24.37
CA PRO A 26 -15.74 -0.96 25.30
C PRO A 26 -14.78 -1.38 26.43
N LYS A 27 -14.82 -2.65 26.86
CA LYS A 27 -13.88 -3.19 27.85
C LYS A 27 -12.44 -3.24 27.31
N THR A 28 -12.26 -3.72 26.08
CA THR A 28 -10.98 -3.71 25.34
C THR A 28 -10.45 -2.30 25.21
N ALA A 29 -11.29 -1.37 24.73
CA ALA A 29 -10.90 0.03 24.59
C ALA A 29 -10.47 0.66 25.93
N SER A 30 -11.22 0.41 27.01
CA SER A 30 -10.90 0.92 28.35
C SER A 30 -9.59 0.35 28.89
N TRP A 31 -9.34 -0.94 28.70
CA TRP A 31 -8.09 -1.58 29.10
C TRP A 31 -6.90 -1.00 28.34
N VAL A 32 -7.01 -0.82 27.01
CA VAL A 32 -5.98 -0.18 26.18
C VAL A 32 -5.70 1.25 26.66
N ALA A 33 -6.75 2.03 26.94
CA ALA A 33 -6.61 3.40 27.42
C ALA A 33 -5.83 3.46 28.75
N GLN A 34 -6.15 2.58 29.69
CA GLN A 34 -5.47 2.50 30.99
C GLN A 34 -3.98 2.13 30.85
N HIS A 35 -3.66 1.16 30.00
CA HIS A 35 -2.27 0.75 29.77
C HIS A 35 -1.46 1.83 29.05
N ASN A 36 -2.07 2.49 28.06
CA ASN A 36 -1.47 3.62 27.37
C ASN A 36 -1.19 4.77 28.35
N GLU A 37 -2.13 5.08 29.25
CA GLU A 37 -1.95 6.14 30.24
C GLU A 37 -0.83 5.81 31.23
N SER A 38 -0.81 4.59 31.78
CA SER A 38 0.26 4.14 32.66
C SER A 38 1.65 4.22 31.98
N THR A 39 1.71 3.83 30.70
CA THR A 39 2.94 3.92 29.90
C THR A 39 3.38 5.37 29.69
N ARG A 40 2.44 6.27 29.38
CA ARG A 40 2.73 7.71 29.22
C ARG A 40 3.23 8.34 30.51
N GLN A 41 2.67 7.97 31.67
CA GLN A 41 3.12 8.46 32.96
C GLN A 41 4.53 7.95 33.30
N LEU A 42 4.83 6.69 32.97
CA LEU A 42 6.14 6.09 33.25
C LEU A 42 7.25 6.65 32.34
N LEU A 43 6.95 6.83 31.05
CA LEU A 43 7.94 7.24 30.03
C LEU A 43 7.97 8.76 29.79
N GLY A 44 6.89 9.47 30.14
CA GLY A 44 6.75 10.91 29.99
C GLY A 44 7.80 11.65 30.79
N SER A 45 8.71 12.35 30.10
CA SER A 45 9.80 13.09 30.72
C SER A 45 10.21 14.29 29.87
N PRO A 46 10.81 15.34 30.46
CA PRO A 46 11.35 16.46 29.70
C PRO A 46 12.39 16.03 28.65
N SER A 47 13.20 15.00 28.94
CA SER A 47 14.15 14.43 27.99
C SER A 47 13.47 13.76 26.81
N LEU A 48 12.37 13.00 27.03
CA LEU A 48 11.58 12.45 25.95
C LEU A 48 10.99 13.55 25.05
N ASN A 49 10.46 14.62 25.65
CA ASN A 49 9.89 15.74 24.88
C ASN A 49 10.95 16.46 24.03
N THR A 50 12.15 16.62 24.59
CA THR A 50 13.31 17.19 23.86
C THR A 50 13.67 16.30 22.68
N LEU A 51 13.81 14.98 22.90
CA LEU A 51 14.10 14.02 21.84
C LEU A 51 13.01 14.00 20.74
N VAL A 52 11.74 14.06 21.12
CA VAL A 52 10.62 14.14 20.17
C VAL A 52 10.71 15.42 19.33
N SER A 53 11.06 16.56 19.94
CA SER A 53 11.27 17.81 19.22
C SER A 53 12.44 17.72 18.24
N GLU A 54 13.59 17.21 18.68
CA GLU A 54 14.78 17.06 17.84
C GLU A 54 14.54 16.13 16.64
N ILE A 55 13.84 15.01 16.86
CA ILE A 55 13.45 14.09 15.79
C ILE A 55 12.47 14.77 14.83
N ARG A 56 11.49 15.51 15.34
CA ARG A 56 10.54 16.26 14.50
C ARG A 56 11.25 17.31 13.67
N ASP A 57 12.13 18.10 14.27
CA ASP A 57 12.90 19.13 13.56
C ASP A 57 13.75 18.51 12.44
N LEU A 58 14.33 17.34 12.68
CA LEU A 58 15.05 16.59 11.65
C LEU A 58 14.11 16.08 10.54
N LEU A 59 12.95 15.52 10.91
CA LEU A 59 11.96 14.98 9.97
C LEU A 59 11.22 16.05 9.19
N ASP A 60 11.10 17.27 9.70
CA ASP A 60 10.46 18.40 9.03
C ASP A 60 11.49 19.29 8.31
N ASN A 61 12.79 18.97 8.43
CA ASN A 61 13.85 19.77 7.84
C ASN A 61 13.70 19.84 6.30
N PRO A 62 13.62 21.05 5.71
CA PRO A 62 13.47 21.22 4.27
C PRO A 62 14.72 20.82 3.47
N ASP A 63 15.90 20.81 4.10
CA ASP A 63 17.18 20.46 3.47
C ASP A 63 17.41 18.93 3.40
N ARG A 64 16.45 18.09 3.83
CA ARG A 64 16.54 16.64 3.69
C ARG A 64 16.65 16.23 2.23
N MET A 65 17.46 15.19 1.97
CA MET A 65 17.59 14.61 0.64
C MET A 65 16.27 13.94 0.22
N PRO A 66 15.62 14.39 -0.88
CA PRO A 66 14.40 13.75 -1.36
C PRO A 66 14.75 12.40 -1.99
N VAL A 67 14.28 11.30 -1.39
CA VAL A 67 14.43 9.96 -1.97
C VAL A 67 13.47 9.83 -3.14
N VAL A 68 14.00 9.43 -4.30
CA VAL A 68 13.26 9.37 -5.56
C VAL A 68 13.21 7.96 -6.15
N THR A 69 12.14 7.67 -6.89
CA THR A 69 12.06 6.52 -7.79
C THR A 69 12.01 6.98 -9.24
N ASP A 70 12.74 6.30 -10.13
CA ASP A 70 12.69 6.56 -11.57
C ASP A 70 11.52 5.81 -12.21
N HIS A 71 10.68 6.55 -12.93
CA HIS A 71 9.66 5.98 -13.79
C HIS A 71 9.54 6.81 -15.07
N HIS A 72 9.67 6.14 -16.22
CA HIS A 72 9.46 6.76 -17.53
C HIS A 72 10.25 8.07 -17.72
N GLY A 73 11.52 8.10 -17.30
CA GLY A 73 12.42 9.24 -17.46
C GLY A 73 12.17 10.42 -16.50
N MET A 74 11.27 10.26 -15.53
CA MET A 74 10.98 11.22 -14.48
C MET A 74 11.27 10.62 -13.10
N LEU A 75 11.63 11.49 -12.16
CA LEU A 75 11.90 11.13 -10.77
C LEU A 75 10.71 11.49 -9.90
N TYR A 76 10.19 10.53 -9.14
CA TYR A 76 9.03 10.68 -8.28
C TYR A 76 9.41 10.66 -6.81
N ASN A 77 8.79 11.52 -6.01
CA ASN A 77 9.02 11.60 -4.57
C ASN A 77 7.68 11.80 -3.86
N LEU A 78 7.51 11.14 -2.71
CA LEU A 78 6.52 11.52 -1.72
C LEU A 78 7.22 12.36 -0.66
N TRP A 79 6.81 13.61 -0.51
CA TRP A 79 7.42 14.54 0.44
C TRP A 79 6.49 14.76 1.63
N THR A 80 7.00 14.58 2.85
CA THR A 80 6.26 14.87 4.08
C THR A 80 6.99 15.93 4.88
N ASP A 81 6.27 16.93 5.37
CA ASP A 81 6.79 17.97 6.27
C ASP A 81 5.65 18.50 7.16
N ALA A 82 5.91 19.55 7.93
CA ALA A 82 4.92 20.16 8.81
C ALA A 82 3.67 20.70 8.07
N ALA A 83 3.78 21.05 6.78
CA ALA A 83 2.66 21.54 5.98
C ALA A 83 1.90 20.39 5.28
N HIS A 84 2.61 19.32 4.92
CA HIS A 84 2.05 18.13 4.26
C HIS A 84 2.38 16.86 5.08
N PRO A 85 1.80 16.69 6.28
CA PRO A 85 2.12 15.56 7.15
C PRO A 85 1.70 14.20 6.56
N ARG A 86 0.69 14.16 5.67
CA ARG A 86 0.30 12.93 4.95
C ARG A 86 1.09 12.73 3.67
N GLY A 87 1.48 13.84 3.07
CA GLY A 87 2.50 13.89 2.04
C GLY A 87 2.01 14.47 0.72
N LEU A 88 2.97 15.05 0.02
CA LEU A 88 2.83 15.63 -1.30
C LEU A 88 3.56 14.75 -2.31
N TRP A 89 2.80 14.07 -3.15
CA TRP A 89 3.35 13.30 -4.26
C TRP A 89 3.70 14.24 -5.41
N ARG A 90 4.97 14.21 -5.82
CA ARG A 90 5.56 15.14 -6.78
C ARG A 90 6.55 14.44 -7.69
N ARG A 91 6.86 15.06 -8.83
CA ARG A 91 7.89 14.57 -9.76
C ARG A 91 8.81 15.67 -10.25
N THR A 92 9.96 15.29 -10.80
CA THR A 92 10.94 16.20 -11.39
C THR A 92 11.72 15.51 -12.51
N THR A 93 12.54 16.26 -13.24
CA THR A 93 13.47 15.72 -14.23
C THR A 93 14.80 15.35 -13.57
N TRP A 94 15.55 14.43 -14.20
CA TRP A 94 16.91 14.12 -13.78
C TRP A 94 17.82 15.35 -13.74
N GLU A 95 17.73 16.20 -14.77
CA GLU A 95 18.52 17.43 -14.85
C GLU A 95 18.25 18.34 -13.65
N SER A 96 16.98 18.62 -13.36
CA SER A 96 16.65 19.50 -12.23
C SER A 96 17.00 18.87 -10.89
N TYR A 97 16.85 17.56 -10.74
CA TYR A 97 17.21 16.86 -9.51
C TYR A 97 18.71 16.91 -9.25
N VAL A 98 19.55 16.61 -10.25
CA VAL A 98 21.02 16.61 -10.08
C VAL A 98 21.55 18.01 -9.78
N GLN A 99 20.97 19.05 -10.37
CA GLN A 99 21.37 20.43 -10.09
C GLN A 99 20.90 20.92 -8.72
N GLY A 100 19.72 20.48 -8.27
CA GLY A 100 19.04 21.06 -7.12
C GLY A 100 19.04 20.20 -5.85
N ALA A 101 19.44 18.92 -5.90
CA ALA A 101 19.36 18.00 -4.76
C ALA A 101 20.72 17.70 -4.10
N PRO A 102 20.79 17.65 -2.75
CA PRO A 102 19.79 18.17 -1.82
C PRO A 102 19.72 19.70 -1.91
N GLY A 103 18.50 20.24 -1.87
CA GLY A 103 18.27 21.67 -1.91
C GLY A 103 18.66 22.26 -0.57
N ARG A 104 19.93 22.62 -0.41
CA ARG A 104 20.34 23.40 0.76
C ARG A 104 20.00 24.87 0.52
N SER A 105 19.31 25.45 1.48
CA SER A 105 19.00 26.89 1.51
C SER A 105 20.22 27.82 1.35
N ASP A 106 21.44 27.33 1.65
CA ASP A 106 22.70 28.08 1.58
C ASP A 106 23.47 27.94 0.25
N ARG A 107 22.98 27.16 -0.73
CA ARG A 107 23.70 26.86 -1.98
C ARG A 107 23.04 27.42 -3.24
N THR A 108 23.89 27.77 -4.20
CA THR A 108 23.57 27.89 -5.63
C THR A 108 24.10 26.62 -6.29
N PRO A 109 23.30 25.82 -7.02
CA PRO A 109 22.23 26.18 -7.97
C PRO A 109 20.81 26.28 -7.35
N PRO A 110 19.77 26.69 -8.11
CA PRO A 110 18.39 26.74 -7.62
C PRO A 110 17.90 25.36 -7.16
N ALA A 111 16.97 25.35 -6.20
CA ALA A 111 16.35 24.13 -5.69
C ALA A 111 15.68 23.32 -6.81
N THR A 112 15.60 22.00 -6.60
CA THR A 112 14.92 21.08 -7.51
C THR A 112 13.51 21.57 -7.84
N GLN A 113 13.20 21.66 -9.13
CA GLN A 113 11.90 22.08 -9.63
C GLN A 113 10.95 20.90 -9.57
N TRP A 114 10.03 20.94 -8.62
CA TRP A 114 9.04 19.89 -8.42
C TRP A 114 7.72 20.24 -9.09
N GLU A 115 7.18 19.28 -9.82
CA GLU A 115 5.80 19.28 -10.26
C GLU A 115 4.95 18.52 -9.24
N GLU A 116 4.06 19.23 -8.55
CA GLU A 116 3.10 18.65 -7.62
C GLU A 116 2.03 17.86 -8.37
N LEU A 117 1.83 16.62 -7.98
CA LEU A 117 0.86 15.71 -8.58
C LEU A 117 -0.36 15.56 -7.67
N ALA A 118 -0.17 15.06 -6.44
CA ALA A 118 -1.27 14.83 -5.51
C ALA A 118 -0.90 15.23 -4.08
N ASP A 119 -1.76 16.04 -3.47
CA ASP A 119 -1.70 16.41 -2.06
C ASP A 119 -2.63 15.48 -1.25
N LEU A 120 -2.05 14.64 -0.39
CA LEU A 120 -2.81 13.70 0.42
C LEU A 120 -3.55 14.39 1.57
N ASP A 121 -3.07 15.53 2.04
CA ASP A 121 -3.72 16.33 3.08
C ASP A 121 -5.01 16.95 2.54
N ALA A 122 -4.94 17.54 1.34
CA ALA A 122 -6.14 18.02 0.64
C ALA A 122 -7.13 16.89 0.34
N LEU A 123 -6.63 15.72 -0.11
CA LEU A 123 -7.49 14.57 -0.44
C LEU A 123 -8.16 13.97 0.80
N ALA A 124 -7.44 13.90 1.93
CA ALA A 124 -7.97 13.42 3.20
C ALA A 124 -9.08 14.36 3.71
N ALA A 125 -8.86 15.68 3.61
CA ALA A 125 -9.85 16.68 3.98
C ALA A 125 -11.12 16.60 3.09
N GLU A 126 -10.97 16.44 1.77
CA GLU A 126 -12.09 16.28 0.84
C GLU A 126 -12.94 15.05 1.16
N LYS A 127 -12.29 13.92 1.48
CA LYS A 127 -12.96 12.64 1.72
C LYS A 127 -13.41 12.45 3.17
N GLY A 128 -12.92 13.25 4.10
CA GLY A 128 -13.19 13.10 5.54
C GLY A 128 -12.64 11.80 6.13
N VAL A 129 -11.52 11.30 5.61
CA VAL A 129 -10.90 10.03 6.05
C VAL A 129 -9.39 10.20 6.29
N ASP A 130 -8.83 9.35 7.14
CA ASP A 130 -7.42 9.37 7.52
C ASP A 130 -6.58 8.65 6.46
N LEU A 131 -6.10 9.38 5.44
CA LEU A 131 -5.35 8.76 4.34
C LEU A 131 -3.87 8.63 4.65
N SER A 132 -3.33 7.47 4.29
CA SER A 132 -1.90 7.19 4.26
C SER A 132 -1.48 6.65 2.89
N TRP A 133 -0.29 7.03 2.43
CA TRP A 133 0.25 6.58 1.15
C TRP A 133 0.62 5.10 1.20
N ALA A 134 0.04 4.28 0.31
CA ALA A 134 0.38 2.86 0.16
C ALA A 134 1.17 2.56 -1.13
N GLY A 135 1.44 3.58 -1.95
CA GLY A 135 2.30 3.46 -3.13
C GLY A 135 1.68 4.03 -4.40
N ALA A 136 2.50 4.18 -5.43
CA ALA A 136 2.05 4.43 -6.79
C ALA A 136 2.82 3.58 -7.80
N GLN A 137 2.12 3.17 -8.86
CA GLN A 137 2.69 2.45 -10.00
C GLN A 137 2.42 3.25 -11.26
N VAL A 138 3.43 4.00 -11.70
CA VAL A 138 3.39 4.71 -12.99
C VAL A 138 3.48 3.69 -14.11
N LEU A 139 2.62 3.82 -15.12
CA LEU A 139 2.70 2.99 -16.32
C LEU A 139 3.97 3.37 -17.09
N SER A 140 4.85 2.39 -17.32
CA SER A 140 6.20 2.66 -17.85
C SER A 140 6.31 2.65 -19.36
N THR A 141 5.38 1.99 -20.05
CA THR A 141 5.44 1.64 -21.47
C THR A 141 4.11 1.94 -22.17
N GLY A 142 4.10 1.87 -23.51
CA GLY A 142 2.92 2.08 -24.35
C GLY A 142 2.42 3.52 -24.49
N PRO A 143 1.23 3.73 -25.08
CA PRO A 143 0.70 5.06 -25.45
C PRO A 143 0.36 5.95 -24.24
N HIS A 144 0.20 5.33 -23.06
CA HIS A 144 -0.13 5.99 -21.80
C HIS A 144 1.05 6.02 -20.82
N ALA A 145 2.25 5.63 -21.26
CA ALA A 145 3.46 5.66 -20.46
C ALA A 145 3.71 7.05 -19.85
N GLY A 146 4.00 7.13 -18.55
CA GLY A 146 4.23 8.40 -17.84
C GLY A 146 3.01 9.31 -17.70
N ARG A 147 1.84 8.89 -18.21
CA ARG A 147 0.56 9.65 -18.21
C ARG A 147 -0.50 9.03 -17.32
N ARG A 148 -0.32 7.77 -16.92
CA ARG A 148 -1.20 7.01 -16.04
C ARG A 148 -0.43 6.43 -14.89
N ALA A 149 -1.05 6.41 -13.72
CA ALA A 149 -0.55 5.71 -12.55
C ALA A 149 -1.70 4.99 -11.83
N LEU A 150 -1.39 3.91 -11.13
CA LEU A 150 -2.27 3.37 -10.08
C LEU A 150 -1.77 3.92 -8.75
N ILE A 151 -2.62 4.60 -7.98
CA ILE A 151 -2.30 5.12 -6.65
C ILE A 151 -3.06 4.31 -5.62
N SER A 152 -2.34 3.78 -4.63
CA SER A 152 -2.87 3.04 -3.51
C SER A 152 -2.85 3.90 -2.24
N LEU A 153 -3.99 3.99 -1.55
CA LEU A 153 -4.16 4.76 -0.32
C LEU A 153 -4.80 3.87 0.75
N ALA A 154 -4.19 3.80 1.93
CA ALA A 154 -4.70 3.05 3.07
C ALA A 154 -5.38 3.98 4.09
N ASP A 155 -6.37 3.44 4.79
CA ASP A 155 -7.07 4.14 5.87
C ASP A 155 -6.31 3.93 7.18
N GLY A 156 -5.79 5.00 7.78
CA GLY A 156 -5.18 5.01 9.12
C GLY A 156 -4.06 3.98 9.36
N GLY A 157 -3.29 3.59 8.32
CA GLY A 157 -2.24 2.57 8.44
C GLY A 157 -2.75 1.12 8.45
N SER A 158 -3.99 0.89 8.03
CA SER A 158 -4.55 -0.45 7.78
C SER A 158 -3.74 -1.22 6.71
N ASP A 159 -3.79 -2.55 6.77
CA ASP A 159 -3.28 -3.43 5.72
C ASP A 159 -4.23 -3.53 4.51
N ALA A 160 -5.38 -2.86 4.56
CA ALA A 160 -6.29 -2.68 3.44
C ALA A 160 -6.08 -1.31 2.78
N SER A 161 -6.15 -1.27 1.45
CA SER A 161 -6.03 -0.05 0.68
C SER A 161 -7.10 0.05 -0.40
N THR A 162 -7.37 1.28 -0.84
CA THR A 162 -8.09 1.58 -2.08
C THR A 162 -7.04 1.88 -3.14
N THR A 163 -7.15 1.26 -4.33
CA THR A 163 -6.25 1.56 -5.46
C THR A 163 -7.05 2.13 -6.62
N GLN A 164 -6.65 3.29 -7.14
CA GLN A 164 -7.36 4.00 -8.21
C GLN A 164 -6.41 4.46 -9.31
N GLU A 165 -6.90 4.46 -10.54
CA GLU A 165 -6.19 5.01 -11.68
C GLU A 165 -6.19 6.54 -11.65
N TYR A 166 -5.03 7.12 -11.95
CA TYR A 166 -4.74 8.54 -11.87
C TYR A 166 -4.17 9.05 -13.19
N ASP A 167 -4.71 10.17 -13.66
CA ASP A 167 -4.25 10.90 -14.84
C ASP A 167 -3.15 11.88 -14.43
N LEU A 168 -1.90 11.61 -14.83
CA LEU A 168 -0.75 12.44 -14.48
C LEU A 168 -0.72 13.78 -15.23
N ASP A 169 -1.34 13.85 -16.41
CA ASP A 169 -1.40 15.10 -17.19
C ASP A 169 -2.45 16.05 -16.58
N LYS A 170 -3.61 15.49 -16.21
CA LYS A 170 -4.74 16.25 -15.64
C LYS A 170 -4.72 16.36 -14.13
N ARG A 171 -3.79 15.65 -13.47
CA ARG A 171 -3.62 15.59 -12.02
C ARG A 171 -4.92 15.27 -11.28
N ARG A 172 -5.58 14.19 -11.70
CA ARG A 172 -6.85 13.76 -11.09
C ARG A 172 -7.06 12.26 -11.21
N PHE A 173 -7.81 11.70 -10.27
CA PHE A 173 -8.33 10.33 -10.37
C PHE A 173 -9.28 10.20 -11.57
N ILE A 174 -9.23 9.05 -12.22
CA ILE A 174 -10.11 8.70 -13.33
C ILE A 174 -11.26 7.88 -12.77
N SER A 175 -12.49 8.37 -12.94
CA SER A 175 -13.65 7.64 -12.42
C SER A 175 -13.88 6.34 -13.20
N PRO A 176 -14.45 5.28 -12.58
CA PRO A 176 -14.85 4.09 -13.32
C PRO A 176 -15.80 4.35 -14.48
N ARG A 177 -16.61 5.42 -14.39
CA ARG A 177 -17.52 5.85 -15.47
C ARG A 177 -16.75 6.40 -16.68
N ASP A 178 -15.61 7.03 -16.44
CA ASP A 178 -14.68 7.52 -17.48
C ASP A 178 -13.67 6.45 -17.91
N GLY A 179 -13.89 5.19 -17.49
CA GLY A 179 -13.04 4.05 -17.82
C GLY A 179 -11.87 3.81 -16.88
N GLY A 180 -11.77 4.51 -15.74
CA GLY A 180 -10.68 4.34 -14.77
C GLY A 180 -10.76 3.03 -13.99
N PHE A 181 -9.62 2.43 -13.68
CA PHE A 181 -9.57 1.31 -12.74
C PHE A 181 -9.76 1.77 -11.29
N CYS A 182 -10.58 1.04 -10.54
CA CYS A 182 -10.80 1.29 -9.12
C CYS A 182 -10.99 -0.03 -8.37
N GLN A 183 -10.13 -0.25 -7.38
CA GLN A 183 -10.26 -1.25 -6.35
C GLN A 183 -10.65 -0.55 -5.06
N MET A 184 -11.81 -0.91 -4.51
CA MET A 184 -12.28 -0.41 -3.21
C MET A 184 -11.42 -0.99 -2.07
N LEU A 185 -11.68 -0.56 -0.83
CA LEU A 185 -10.93 -0.99 0.34
C LEU A 185 -10.80 -2.52 0.41
N SER A 186 -9.58 -3.01 0.22
CA SER A 186 -9.26 -4.44 0.16
C SER A 186 -7.83 -4.68 0.64
N LYS A 187 -7.59 -5.83 1.30
CA LYS A 187 -6.22 -6.34 1.54
C LYS A 187 -5.61 -6.98 0.28
N GLY A 188 -6.34 -6.89 -0.82
CA GLY A 188 -5.92 -7.29 -2.15
C GLY A 188 -4.90 -6.36 -2.77
N THR A 189 -4.64 -6.60 -4.05
CA THR A 189 -3.67 -5.86 -4.84
C THR A 189 -4.23 -5.52 -6.21
N MET A 190 -3.78 -4.40 -6.78
CA MET A 190 -4.01 -4.06 -8.18
C MET A 190 -2.71 -3.56 -8.82
N SER A 191 -2.35 -4.09 -9.98
CA SER A 191 -1.15 -3.69 -10.74
C SER A 191 -1.39 -3.75 -12.24
N TRP A 192 -0.58 -3.06 -13.05
CA TRP A 192 -0.70 -3.09 -14.51
C TRP A 192 -0.47 -4.51 -15.07
N ALA A 193 -1.37 -4.99 -15.94
CA ALA A 193 -1.28 -6.30 -16.57
C ALA A 193 -0.68 -6.27 -17.99
N ASP A 194 -0.57 -5.09 -18.59
CA ASP A 194 -0.02 -4.90 -19.93
C ASP A 194 0.72 -3.57 -20.05
N ASP A 195 1.41 -3.39 -21.17
CA ASP A 195 2.20 -2.20 -21.47
C ASP A 195 1.33 -1.08 -22.02
N VAL A 196 0.09 -1.36 -22.45
CA VAL A 196 -0.75 -0.35 -23.10
C VAL A 196 -1.64 0.39 -22.12
N GLY A 197 -1.75 -0.12 -20.88
CA GLY A 197 -2.62 0.41 -19.84
C GLY A 197 -4.07 -0.03 -20.00
N GLU A 198 -4.35 -1.13 -20.70
CA GLU A 198 -5.74 -1.57 -20.98
C GLU A 198 -6.22 -2.69 -20.07
N SER A 199 -5.35 -3.22 -19.21
CA SER A 199 -5.72 -4.21 -18.21
C SER A 199 -4.88 -4.12 -16.93
N VAL A 200 -5.48 -4.60 -15.85
CA VAL A 200 -4.86 -4.72 -14.52
C VAL A 200 -4.97 -6.16 -14.00
N LEU A 201 -3.96 -6.57 -13.23
CA LEU A 201 -3.99 -7.75 -12.39
C LEU A 201 -4.58 -7.32 -11.06
N ILE A 202 -5.68 -7.94 -10.65
CA ILE A 202 -6.41 -7.60 -9.44
C ILE A 202 -6.64 -8.85 -8.59
N SER A 203 -6.35 -8.74 -7.30
CA SER A 203 -6.70 -9.75 -6.29
C SER A 203 -7.71 -9.11 -5.35
N ASP A 204 -8.91 -9.67 -5.26
CA ASP A 204 -10.00 -9.10 -4.47
C ASP A 204 -11.08 -10.15 -4.12
N ASP A 205 -12.09 -9.76 -3.34
CA ASP A 205 -13.29 -10.57 -3.17
C ASP A 205 -14.29 -10.36 -4.32
N PHE A 206 -14.33 -11.33 -5.24
CA PHE A 206 -15.23 -11.30 -6.40
C PHE A 206 -16.60 -11.94 -6.13
N THR A 207 -16.73 -12.76 -5.07
CA THR A 207 -17.89 -13.63 -4.84
C THR A 207 -18.57 -13.40 -3.49
N GLY A 208 -18.04 -12.51 -2.65
CA GLY A 208 -18.47 -12.32 -1.25
C GLY A 208 -18.02 -13.45 -0.31
N THR A 209 -17.34 -14.46 -0.86
CA THR A 209 -16.84 -15.65 -0.17
C THR A 209 -15.39 -15.96 -0.55
N GLY A 210 -14.77 -15.09 -1.36
CA GLY A 210 -13.42 -15.27 -1.89
C GLY A 210 -12.31 -15.04 -0.87
N MET A 211 -12.63 -14.58 0.33
CA MET A 211 -11.66 -14.23 1.36
C MET A 211 -11.23 -15.42 2.22
N SER A 212 -9.97 -15.41 2.66
CA SER A 212 -9.48 -16.30 3.71
C SER A 212 -9.93 -15.83 5.09
N ARG A 213 -9.70 -16.66 6.12
CA ARG A 213 -9.98 -16.29 7.53
C ARG A 213 -9.20 -15.06 8.00
N ALA A 214 -8.08 -14.73 7.34
CA ALA A 214 -7.28 -13.54 7.62
C ALA A 214 -7.77 -12.28 6.87
N GLY A 215 -8.86 -12.41 6.09
CA GLY A 215 -9.39 -11.33 5.26
C GLY A 215 -8.55 -11.03 4.02
N LEU A 216 -7.80 -12.01 3.51
CA LEU A 216 -7.01 -11.87 2.28
C LEU A 216 -7.73 -12.51 1.08
N PRO A 217 -7.72 -11.89 -0.11
CA PRO A 217 -8.29 -12.49 -1.31
C PRO A 217 -7.61 -13.80 -1.70
N ARG A 218 -8.42 -14.81 -2.09
CA ARG A 218 -7.93 -16.11 -2.58
C ARG A 218 -8.05 -16.28 -4.08
N GLN A 219 -8.35 -15.21 -4.80
CA GLN A 219 -8.43 -15.24 -6.25
C GLN A 219 -7.73 -14.01 -6.83
N ALA A 220 -6.99 -14.22 -7.92
CA ALA A 220 -6.43 -13.15 -8.72
C ALA A 220 -6.96 -13.26 -10.15
N ARG A 221 -7.26 -12.11 -10.74
CA ARG A 221 -7.90 -11.97 -12.06
C ARG A 221 -7.18 -10.94 -12.92
N ARG A 222 -7.35 -11.06 -14.24
CA ARG A 222 -7.03 -10.00 -15.19
C ARG A 222 -8.31 -9.26 -15.56
N LEU A 223 -8.38 -7.99 -15.21
CA LEU A 223 -9.48 -7.09 -15.50
C LEU A 223 -9.11 -6.20 -16.68
N LYS A 224 -9.92 -6.19 -17.74
CA LYS A 224 -9.77 -5.27 -18.86
C LYS A 224 -10.53 -3.97 -18.61
N ARG A 225 -10.08 -2.87 -19.22
CA ARG A 225 -10.75 -1.57 -19.15
C ARG A 225 -12.21 -1.68 -19.59
N GLY A 226 -13.12 -1.08 -18.81
CA GLY A 226 -14.56 -1.13 -19.05
C GLY A 226 -15.24 -2.48 -18.76
N GLN A 227 -14.48 -3.52 -18.40
CA GLN A 227 -15.04 -4.82 -18.02
C GLN A 227 -15.60 -4.76 -16.59
N HIS A 228 -16.69 -5.48 -16.33
CA HIS A 228 -17.17 -5.68 -14.96
C HIS A 228 -16.24 -6.62 -14.18
N LEU A 229 -15.97 -6.28 -12.92
CA LEU A 229 -15.05 -7.03 -12.04
C LEU A 229 -15.39 -8.53 -11.95
N LYS A 230 -16.68 -8.86 -11.86
CA LYS A 230 -17.18 -10.25 -11.80
C LYS A 230 -16.90 -11.07 -13.06
N ASP A 231 -16.73 -10.42 -14.21
CA ASP A 231 -16.55 -11.04 -15.52
C ASP A 231 -15.07 -11.12 -15.92
N ALA A 232 -14.17 -10.59 -15.08
CA ALA A 232 -12.72 -10.61 -15.29
C ALA A 232 -12.17 -12.04 -15.39
N GLU A 233 -11.13 -12.22 -16.21
CA GLU A 233 -10.46 -13.51 -16.45
C GLU A 233 -9.85 -14.03 -15.15
N VAL A 234 -10.22 -15.24 -14.72
CA VAL A 234 -9.60 -15.87 -13.54
C VAL A 234 -8.23 -16.40 -13.92
N LEU A 235 -7.19 -15.88 -13.26
CA LEU A 235 -5.82 -16.35 -13.47
C LEU A 235 -5.46 -17.48 -12.50
N VAL A 236 -5.87 -17.33 -11.23
CA VAL A 236 -5.64 -18.33 -10.20
C VAL A 236 -6.71 -18.21 -9.11
N THR A 237 -7.13 -19.37 -8.59
CA THR A 237 -7.95 -19.49 -7.38
C THR A 237 -7.21 -20.41 -6.42
N ALA A 238 -6.88 -19.91 -5.23
CA ALA A 238 -6.24 -20.70 -4.19
C ALA A 238 -7.24 -21.67 -3.54
N ALA A 239 -6.70 -22.67 -2.83
CA ALA A 239 -7.49 -23.65 -2.11
C ALA A 239 -8.37 -23.00 -1.03
N SER A 240 -9.41 -23.72 -0.59
CA SER A 240 -10.39 -23.18 0.37
C SER A 240 -9.80 -22.86 1.75
N ASP A 241 -8.66 -23.44 2.08
CA ASP A 241 -7.90 -23.25 3.32
C ASP A 241 -6.64 -22.39 3.12
N ALA A 242 -6.35 -21.97 1.89
CA ALA A 242 -5.22 -21.13 1.59
C ALA A 242 -5.40 -19.71 2.15
N LEU A 243 -4.27 -19.09 2.50
CA LEU A 243 -4.20 -17.73 3.02
C LEU A 243 -4.53 -16.68 1.95
N ALA A 244 -3.93 -16.78 0.76
CA ALA A 244 -4.10 -15.75 -0.28
C ALA A 244 -3.79 -16.26 -1.70
N ALA A 245 -4.22 -15.49 -2.71
CA ALA A 245 -3.72 -15.58 -4.08
C ALA A 245 -3.40 -14.18 -4.60
N PHE A 246 -2.36 -14.06 -5.41
CA PHE A 246 -2.02 -12.82 -6.09
C PHE A 246 -1.40 -13.05 -7.46
N ALA A 247 -1.48 -12.03 -8.30
CA ALA A 247 -0.81 -11.98 -9.58
C ALA A 247 0.00 -10.67 -9.70
N VAL A 248 1.20 -10.77 -10.26
CA VAL A 248 2.07 -9.62 -10.50
C VAL A 248 2.69 -9.73 -11.90
N ARG A 249 2.90 -8.58 -12.54
CA ARG A 249 3.65 -8.49 -13.79
C ARG A 249 5.07 -8.03 -13.50
N ASP A 250 6.05 -8.74 -14.04
CA ASP A 250 7.45 -8.33 -13.92
C ASP A 250 7.84 -7.31 -15.01
N PRO A 251 9.01 -6.64 -14.89
CA PRO A 251 9.47 -5.66 -15.87
C PRO A 251 9.72 -6.22 -17.28
N TRP A 252 9.80 -7.55 -17.44
CA TRP A 252 9.96 -8.21 -18.74
C TRP A 252 8.61 -8.64 -19.35
N GLY A 253 7.51 -8.23 -18.73
CA GLY A 253 6.16 -8.43 -19.22
C GLY A 253 5.55 -9.78 -18.86
N ARG A 254 6.21 -10.61 -18.05
CA ARG A 254 5.68 -11.92 -17.63
C ARG A 254 4.71 -11.74 -16.47
N THR A 255 3.57 -12.44 -16.53
CA THR A 255 2.63 -12.53 -15.42
C THR A 255 2.99 -13.73 -14.54
N TRP A 256 3.26 -13.47 -13.26
CA TRP A 256 3.48 -14.47 -12.24
C TRP A 256 2.23 -14.61 -11.39
N VAL A 257 1.76 -15.84 -11.20
CA VAL A 257 0.62 -16.16 -10.34
C VAL A 257 1.10 -16.98 -9.16
N SER A 258 0.61 -16.65 -7.97
CA SER A 258 1.04 -17.27 -6.72
C SER A 258 -0.14 -17.50 -5.80
N THR A 259 -0.08 -18.60 -5.04
CA THR A 259 -0.97 -18.87 -3.92
C THR A 259 -0.15 -19.06 -2.66
N VAL A 260 -0.61 -18.51 -1.55
CA VAL A 260 0.01 -18.66 -0.23
C VAL A 260 -0.85 -19.60 0.59
N PRO A 261 -0.38 -20.80 0.94
CA PRO A 261 -1.18 -21.73 1.71
C PRO A 261 -1.33 -21.29 3.18
N TYR A 262 -0.28 -20.77 3.82
CA TYR A 262 -0.30 -20.27 5.20
C TYR A 262 0.85 -19.28 5.47
N PHE A 263 0.81 -18.59 6.61
CA PHE A 263 1.86 -17.64 7.02
C PHE A 263 3.23 -18.32 7.15
N GLY A 264 4.24 -17.84 6.43
CA GLY A 264 5.60 -18.39 6.45
C GLY A 264 5.89 -19.42 5.36
N ALA A 265 4.91 -19.82 4.55
CA ALA A 265 5.17 -20.59 3.34
C ALA A 265 5.76 -19.68 2.25
N THR A 266 7.03 -19.86 1.91
CA THR A 266 7.57 -19.26 0.67
C THR A 266 7.08 -20.09 -0.52
N SER A 267 6.28 -19.49 -1.39
CA SER A 267 5.95 -20.12 -2.67
C SER A 267 7.20 -20.06 -3.57
N LYS A 268 7.76 -21.21 -3.92
CA LYS A 268 8.65 -21.28 -5.08
C LYS A 268 7.80 -20.98 -6.33
N PRO A 269 8.17 -20.00 -7.17
CA PRO A 269 7.46 -19.77 -8.41
C PRO A 269 7.52 -21.06 -9.25
N SER A 270 6.35 -21.60 -9.59
CA SER A 270 6.26 -22.75 -10.50
C SER A 270 6.27 -22.21 -11.94
N PRO A 271 7.13 -22.72 -12.83
CA PRO A 271 7.06 -22.33 -14.24
C PRO A 271 5.74 -22.82 -14.86
N PRO A 272 5.24 -22.13 -15.90
CA PRO A 272 4.03 -22.56 -16.60
C PRO A 272 4.23 -23.97 -17.16
N ARG A 273 3.24 -24.84 -16.96
CA ARG A 273 3.23 -26.17 -17.57
C ARG A 273 3.02 -26.02 -19.09
N PRO A 274 3.68 -26.87 -19.91
CA PRO A 274 3.60 -26.81 -21.37
C PRO A 274 2.19 -27.09 -21.91
#